data_AF-W3WSE6-F1
#
_entry.id   AF-W3WSE6-F1
#
_cell.length_a   1.000
_cell.length_b   1.000
_cell.length_c   1.000
_cell.angle_alpha   90.00
_cell.angle_beta   90.00
_cell.angle_gamma   90.00
#
_symmetry.space_group_name_H-M   'P 1'
#
loop_
_entity.id
_entity.type
_entity.pdbx_description
1 polymer ?
#
loop_
_entity_poly.entity_id
_entity_poly.type
_entity_poly.pdbx_seq_one_letter_code
_entity_poly.pdbx_strand_id
1 'polypeptide(L)'
;MATLVDKLTASGGSESAGFLNDIIEQLWPNINVAGCRMVKEIVEPMFASMLPGPLATLKFVKLDLGKVPIRVSAVDVHKTENEGIKLDMNVTWEGQSDIELDGKMVPKLGIEHVTLKGRLSILLCPLTNIIPLIGAAQVAFINPPELKLNFTNAANVADWVVVNKMIRKVILDIIGSMAVLPNRYLVKISNDNDYFKTYLPHLGVVRLTVEKAIGISGPRKSGAKRLLAKIIKDVPDCYCKVTIGAEEEWRTSTKKNDKDPEWNETHDFLVADYDQRIFIDVQDDDLGDDDDIGVAATTVKEILLKGGSQELALVHHSGEPTDAKIIVHAQFYDFVEDAGAITATQSESQDQVVGLATVLVASALGLQGQRDELNPSIKVTWGAKEFQTAVKSYSPGTDIFNPSFDQAFRIPVTADLLADPANFKIALLNKTTETGVVEIPFQDILQSPGLVKEESFDVGSGATGATQDGRWGESCRGSLKSCDSVLEVGYIGAGRLGDV
;
A
#
# COMPACT_ATOMS: atom_id res chain seq x y z
N MET A 1 -1.74 -16.31 -24.90
CA MET A 1 -1.91 -15.47 -23.71
C MET A 1 -3.36 -15.03 -23.65
N ALA A 2 -3.96 -14.94 -22.46
CA ALA A 2 -5.29 -14.38 -22.31
C ALA A 2 -5.27 -12.90 -22.69
N THR A 3 -6.31 -12.39 -23.35
CA THR A 3 -6.42 -10.94 -23.66
C THR A 3 -6.59 -10.14 -22.36
N LEU A 4 -6.33 -8.83 -22.38
CA LEU A 4 -6.61 -7.98 -21.21
C LEU A 4 -8.09 -8.08 -20.80
N VAL A 5 -9.01 -8.17 -21.76
CA VAL A 5 -10.44 -8.36 -21.48
C VAL A 5 -10.70 -9.68 -20.76
N ASP A 6 -10.05 -10.77 -21.17
CA ASP A 6 -10.15 -12.06 -20.49
C ASP A 6 -9.62 -11.95 -19.04
N LYS A 7 -8.47 -11.30 -18.82
CA LYS A 7 -7.93 -11.04 -17.47
C LYS A 7 -8.92 -10.25 -16.61
N LEU A 8 -9.52 -9.20 -17.16
CA LEU A 8 -10.48 -8.34 -16.46
C LEU A 8 -11.80 -9.04 -16.16
N THR A 9 -12.18 -10.06 -16.92
CA THR A 9 -13.47 -10.77 -16.80
C THR A 9 -13.36 -12.18 -16.23
N ALA A 10 -12.17 -12.62 -15.82
CA ALA A 10 -11.87 -13.99 -15.39
C ALA A 10 -12.58 -14.49 -14.11
N SER A 11 -13.45 -13.70 -13.48
CA SER A 11 -14.17 -14.12 -12.26
C SER A 11 -15.13 -15.27 -12.56
N GLY A 12 -15.04 -16.34 -11.77
CA GLY A 12 -15.96 -17.49 -11.82
C GLY A 12 -17.34 -17.22 -11.21
N GLY A 13 -17.55 -16.00 -10.67
CA GLY A 13 -18.74 -15.61 -9.93
C GLY A 13 -18.55 -15.76 -8.42
N SER A 14 -19.34 -15.01 -7.64
CA SER A 14 -19.21 -14.98 -6.18
C SER A 14 -20.16 -15.97 -5.49
N GLU A 15 -19.66 -16.69 -4.50
CA GLU A 15 -20.43 -17.64 -3.69
C GLU A 15 -20.80 -17.08 -2.30
N SER A 16 -21.79 -17.71 -1.65
CA SER A 16 -22.18 -17.39 -0.27
C SER A 16 -21.18 -17.97 0.73
N ALA A 17 -20.88 -17.23 1.80
CA ALA A 17 -19.83 -17.60 2.76
C ALA A 17 -20.39 -18.15 4.09
N GLY A 18 -21.52 -18.87 4.06
CA GLY A 18 -22.23 -19.32 5.27
C GLY A 18 -21.32 -20.03 6.28
N PHE A 19 -20.59 -21.06 5.82
CA PHE A 19 -19.71 -21.84 6.70
C PHE A 19 -18.56 -21.01 7.29
N LEU A 20 -18.01 -20.05 6.54
CA LEU A 20 -16.95 -19.15 7.04
C LEU A 20 -17.50 -18.25 8.14
N ASN A 21 -18.72 -17.76 7.98
CA ASN A 21 -19.38 -16.96 9.02
C ASN A 21 -19.60 -17.76 10.31
N ASP A 22 -19.96 -19.06 10.22
CA ASP A 22 -20.10 -19.94 11.38
C ASP A 22 -18.76 -20.15 12.11
N ILE A 23 -17.67 -20.34 11.33
CA ILE A 23 -16.31 -20.46 11.89
C ILE A 23 -15.89 -19.15 12.58
N ILE A 24 -16.10 -18.00 11.94
CA ILE A 24 -15.76 -16.68 12.50
C ILE A 24 -16.55 -16.44 13.79
N GLU A 25 -17.83 -16.78 13.82
CA GLU A 25 -18.69 -16.64 15.00
C GLU A 25 -18.17 -17.47 16.18
N GLN A 26 -17.75 -18.72 15.92
CA GLN A 26 -17.14 -19.58 16.94
C GLN A 26 -15.78 -19.06 17.43
N LEU A 27 -14.98 -18.46 16.53
CA LEU A 27 -13.66 -17.92 16.85
C LEU A 27 -13.72 -16.52 17.48
N TRP A 28 -14.84 -15.80 17.34
CA TRP A 28 -14.96 -14.38 17.68
C TRP A 28 -14.50 -14.00 19.09
N PRO A 29 -14.81 -14.76 20.17
CA PRO A 29 -14.29 -14.43 21.50
C PRO A 29 -12.76 -14.41 21.56
N ASN A 30 -12.09 -15.29 20.82
CA ASN A 30 -10.63 -15.35 20.74
C ASN A 30 -10.08 -14.24 19.84
N ILE A 31 -10.75 -13.97 18.72
CA ILE A 31 -10.42 -12.87 17.81
C ILE A 31 -10.52 -11.53 18.54
N ASN A 32 -11.53 -11.34 19.39
CA ASN A 32 -11.69 -10.12 20.19
C ASN A 32 -10.48 -9.94 21.12
N VAL A 33 -10.12 -10.95 21.91
CA VAL A 33 -8.94 -10.87 22.81
C VAL A 33 -7.63 -10.61 22.04
N ALA A 34 -7.36 -11.41 21.01
CA ALA A 34 -6.11 -11.29 20.25
C ALA A 34 -6.06 -9.98 19.44
N GLY A 35 -7.16 -9.64 18.78
CA GLY A 35 -7.32 -8.43 17.97
C GLY A 35 -7.23 -7.16 18.81
N CYS A 36 -7.86 -7.10 19.99
CA CYS A 36 -7.72 -5.96 20.90
C CYS A 36 -6.28 -5.74 21.33
N ARG A 37 -5.54 -6.81 21.66
CA ARG A 37 -4.12 -6.70 21.98
C ARG A 37 -3.32 -6.14 20.80
N MET A 38 -3.53 -6.66 19.60
CA MET A 38 -2.86 -6.19 18.38
C MET A 38 -3.18 -4.71 18.09
N VAL A 39 -4.46 -4.34 18.14
CA VAL A 39 -4.90 -2.95 17.93
C VAL A 39 -4.24 -2.02 18.94
N LYS A 40 -4.19 -2.40 20.21
CA LYS A 40 -3.54 -1.59 21.24
C LYS A 40 -2.04 -1.39 20.97
N GLU A 41 -1.33 -2.47 20.69
CA GLU A 41 0.13 -2.46 20.47
C GLU A 41 0.52 -1.68 19.20
N ILE A 42 -0.32 -1.70 18.17
CA ILE A 42 -0.07 -1.01 16.90
C ILE A 42 -0.53 0.45 16.94
N VAL A 43 -1.74 0.72 17.45
CA VAL A 43 -2.38 2.03 17.31
C VAL A 43 -1.90 3.04 18.34
N GLU A 44 -1.62 2.65 19.60
CA GLU A 44 -1.18 3.62 20.62
C GLU A 44 0.13 4.34 20.26
N PRO A 45 1.19 3.66 19.77
CA PRO A 45 2.40 4.34 19.30
C PRO A 45 2.12 5.30 18.12
N MET A 46 1.18 4.92 17.26
CA MET A 46 0.82 5.71 16.07
C MET A 46 0.02 6.97 16.45
N PHE A 47 -0.81 6.93 17.48
CA PHE A 47 -1.42 8.14 18.04
C PHE A 47 -0.36 9.15 18.46
N ALA A 48 0.67 8.70 19.18
CA ALA A 48 1.76 9.57 19.63
C ALA A 48 2.57 10.18 18.47
N SER A 49 2.65 9.49 17.34
CA SER A 49 3.40 9.94 16.17
C SER A 49 2.57 10.79 15.20
N MET A 50 1.27 10.53 15.07
CA MET A 50 0.44 11.07 13.98
C MET A 50 -0.60 12.08 14.44
N LEU A 51 -1.05 12.04 15.70
CA LEU A 51 -2.05 12.98 16.20
C LEU A 51 -1.38 14.25 16.76
N PRO A 52 -1.96 15.44 16.53
CA PRO A 52 -1.40 16.69 17.01
C PRO A 52 -1.73 16.96 18.49
N GLY A 53 -0.85 17.71 19.15
CA GLY A 53 -1.11 18.30 20.47
C GLY A 53 -1.53 17.27 21.55
N PRO A 54 -2.54 17.58 22.37
CA PRO A 54 -3.01 16.67 23.43
C PRO A 54 -3.47 15.29 22.94
N LEU A 55 -3.97 15.18 21.70
CA LEU A 55 -4.46 13.92 21.12
C LEU A 55 -3.35 12.87 20.94
N ALA A 56 -2.08 13.30 20.83
CA ALA A 56 -0.92 12.41 20.80
C ALA A 56 -0.80 11.53 22.06
N THR A 57 -1.48 11.89 23.15
CA THR A 57 -1.41 11.17 24.43
C THR A 57 -2.51 10.13 24.62
N LEU A 58 -3.38 9.94 23.61
CA LEU A 58 -4.49 9.00 23.67
C LEU A 58 -4.00 7.56 23.86
N LYS A 59 -4.68 6.82 24.74
CA LYS A 59 -4.44 5.41 25.01
C LYS A 59 -5.75 4.67 25.26
N PHE A 60 -5.76 3.37 24.98
CA PHE A 60 -6.91 2.51 25.28
C PHE A 60 -6.95 2.18 26.77
N VAL A 61 -7.97 2.69 27.44
CA VAL A 61 -8.35 2.29 28.81
C VAL A 61 -9.19 1.02 28.75
N LYS A 62 -10.05 0.93 27.75
CA LYS A 62 -10.88 -0.23 27.45
C LYS A 62 -10.92 -0.46 25.95
N LEU A 63 -10.88 -1.72 25.55
CA LEU A 63 -10.91 -2.11 24.15
C LEU A 63 -11.60 -3.46 24.04
N ASP A 64 -12.87 -3.42 23.63
CA ASP A 64 -13.69 -4.59 23.36
C ASP A 64 -14.41 -4.37 22.02
N LEU A 65 -14.22 -5.30 21.07
CA LEU A 65 -14.85 -5.24 19.75
C LEU A 65 -16.34 -5.65 19.78
N GLY A 66 -16.88 -6.01 20.94
CA GLY A 66 -18.26 -6.42 21.10
C GLY A 66 -18.52 -7.88 20.77
N LYS A 67 -19.80 -8.26 20.79
CA LYS A 67 -20.27 -9.64 20.58
C LYS A 67 -20.67 -9.95 19.14
N VAL A 68 -20.87 -8.93 18.31
CA VAL A 68 -21.28 -9.10 16.91
C VAL A 68 -20.03 -9.32 16.06
N PRO A 69 -19.85 -10.52 15.47
CA PRO A 69 -18.68 -10.83 14.68
C PRO A 69 -18.67 -10.11 13.33
N ILE A 70 -17.47 -10.02 12.76
CA ILE A 70 -17.29 -9.69 11.35
C ILE A 70 -18.02 -10.75 10.48
N ARG A 71 -18.66 -10.30 9.41
CA ARG A 71 -19.29 -11.17 8.40
C ARG A 71 -18.57 -11.05 7.07
N VAL A 72 -18.51 -12.17 6.35
CA VAL A 72 -17.98 -12.26 4.98
C VAL A 72 -19.08 -12.67 4.00
N SER A 73 -18.97 -12.21 2.75
CA SER A 73 -19.91 -12.52 1.67
C SER A 73 -19.25 -12.36 0.30
N ALA A 74 -19.94 -12.80 -0.77
CA ALA A 74 -19.49 -12.68 -2.15
C ALA A 74 -18.05 -13.18 -2.35
N VAL A 75 -17.78 -14.41 -1.91
CA VAL A 75 -16.44 -15.01 -1.98
C VAL A 75 -16.17 -15.41 -3.42
N ASP A 76 -15.09 -14.89 -3.98
CA ASP A 76 -14.57 -15.27 -5.30
C ASP A 76 -13.20 -15.92 -5.08
N VAL A 77 -12.97 -17.08 -5.71
CA VAL A 77 -11.74 -17.86 -5.55
C VAL A 77 -11.11 -18.07 -6.91
N HIS A 78 -9.85 -17.69 -7.03
CA HIS A 78 -9.08 -17.88 -8.25
C HIS A 78 -7.68 -18.41 -7.96
N LYS A 79 -7.14 -19.15 -8.93
CA LYS A 79 -5.74 -19.56 -8.96
C LYS A 79 -4.90 -18.37 -9.40
N THR A 80 -3.81 -18.09 -8.70
CA THR A 80 -2.86 -17.04 -9.12
C THR A 80 -1.82 -17.58 -10.10
N GLU A 81 -1.06 -16.68 -10.73
CA GLU A 81 0.03 -17.03 -11.64
C GLU A 81 1.10 -17.88 -10.94
N ASN A 82 1.39 -17.59 -9.66
CA ASN A 82 2.31 -18.37 -8.81
C ASN A 82 1.69 -19.65 -8.23
N GLU A 83 0.61 -20.15 -8.84
CA GLU A 83 -0.15 -21.32 -8.43
C GLU A 83 -0.73 -21.28 -7.00
N GLY A 84 -0.82 -20.09 -6.40
CA GLY A 84 -1.47 -19.86 -5.12
C GLY A 84 -2.99 -19.82 -5.23
N ILE A 85 -3.65 -19.74 -4.08
CA ILE A 85 -5.10 -19.60 -3.96
C ILE A 85 -5.40 -18.19 -3.48
N LYS A 86 -6.06 -17.37 -4.29
CA LYS A 86 -6.54 -16.04 -3.88
C LYS A 86 -8.04 -16.08 -3.65
N LEU A 87 -8.47 -15.60 -2.49
CA LEU A 87 -9.85 -15.49 -2.07
C LEU A 87 -10.19 -14.01 -1.86
N ASP A 88 -11.09 -13.48 -2.69
CA ASP A 88 -11.59 -12.12 -2.55
C ASP A 88 -13.01 -12.15 -2.01
N MET A 89 -13.29 -11.37 -0.97
CA MET A 89 -14.58 -11.40 -0.27
C MET A 89 -14.95 -10.04 0.29
N ASN A 90 -16.25 -9.77 0.35
CA ASN A 90 -16.75 -8.58 1.03
C ASN A 90 -16.75 -8.83 2.53
N VAL A 91 -16.07 -7.96 3.26
CA VAL A 91 -16.07 -7.91 4.72
C VAL A 91 -17.05 -6.83 5.16
N THR A 92 -17.91 -7.16 6.13
CA THR A 92 -18.78 -6.20 6.81
C THR A 92 -18.76 -6.48 8.29
N TRP A 93 -18.50 -5.44 9.07
CA TRP A 93 -18.58 -5.46 10.52
C TRP A 93 -19.44 -4.31 10.98
N GLU A 94 -20.48 -4.62 11.75
CA GLU A 94 -21.34 -3.64 12.42
C GLU A 94 -21.35 -4.00 13.91
N GLY A 95 -20.24 -3.70 14.58
CA GLY A 95 -19.98 -4.10 15.95
C GLY A 95 -20.53 -3.11 16.96
N GLN A 96 -21.26 -3.61 17.97
CA GLN A 96 -21.53 -2.89 19.22
C GLN A 96 -20.28 -2.97 20.11
N SER A 97 -19.36 -2.03 19.92
CA SER A 97 -18.07 -2.01 20.59
C SER A 97 -18.15 -1.31 21.95
N ASP A 98 -17.16 -1.57 22.80
CA ASP A 98 -17.01 -0.89 24.09
C ASP A 98 -15.54 -0.49 24.24
N ILE A 99 -15.20 0.59 23.55
CA ILE A 99 -13.85 1.12 23.45
C ILE A 99 -13.81 2.45 24.18
N GLU A 100 -12.84 2.61 25.07
CA GLU A 100 -12.61 3.86 25.79
C GLU A 100 -11.17 4.32 25.58
N LEU A 101 -11.03 5.55 25.11
CA LEU A 101 -9.76 6.25 24.99
C LEU A 101 -9.66 7.34 26.05
N ASP A 102 -8.47 7.50 26.61
CA ASP A 102 -8.14 8.56 27.57
C ASP A 102 -6.79 9.19 27.21
N GLY A 103 -6.65 10.49 27.50
CA GLY A 103 -5.49 11.28 27.13
C GLY A 103 -5.32 12.49 28.04
N LYS A 104 -4.10 12.98 28.18
CA LYS A 104 -3.82 14.17 28.99
C LYS A 104 -4.48 15.38 28.35
N MET A 105 -5.32 16.08 29.12
CA MET A 105 -6.06 17.26 28.64
C MET A 105 -7.03 16.97 27.48
N VAL A 106 -7.40 15.69 27.27
CA VAL A 106 -8.42 15.27 26.31
C VAL A 106 -9.60 14.71 27.10
N PRO A 107 -10.86 15.07 26.78
CA PRO A 107 -12.01 14.41 27.37
C PRO A 107 -11.98 12.90 27.10
N LYS A 108 -12.43 12.09 28.06
CA LYS A 108 -12.55 10.64 27.85
C LYS A 108 -13.49 10.37 26.67
N LEU A 109 -13.05 9.55 25.72
CA LEU A 109 -13.78 9.24 24.49
C LEU A 109 -14.28 7.80 24.55
N GLY A 110 -15.58 7.58 24.31
CA GLY A 110 -16.15 6.25 24.16
C GLY A 110 -16.52 5.98 22.70
N ILE A 111 -16.25 4.79 22.16
CA ILE A 111 -16.74 4.33 20.85
C ILE A 111 -17.67 3.14 21.09
N GLU A 112 -18.95 3.36 20.81
CA GLU A 112 -20.03 2.38 21.03
C GLU A 112 -20.35 1.55 19.79
N HIS A 113 -20.10 2.11 18.61
CA HIS A 113 -20.27 1.35 17.37
C HIS A 113 -19.14 1.59 16.40
N VAL A 114 -18.67 0.49 15.81
CA VAL A 114 -17.74 0.49 14.68
C VAL A 114 -18.42 -0.15 13.49
N THR A 115 -18.39 0.54 12.36
CA THR A 115 -18.74 -0.02 11.06
C THR A 115 -17.47 -0.12 10.22
N LEU A 116 -17.14 -1.31 9.74
CA LEU A 116 -16.07 -1.55 8.77
C LEU A 116 -16.63 -2.26 7.55
N LYS A 117 -16.43 -1.71 6.35
CA LYS A 117 -16.85 -2.35 5.09
C LYS A 117 -15.71 -2.28 4.07
N GLY A 118 -15.44 -3.38 3.37
CA GLY A 118 -14.40 -3.39 2.34
C GLY A 118 -14.30 -4.72 1.62
N ARG A 119 -13.56 -4.74 0.51
CA ARG A 119 -13.21 -5.95 -0.24
C ARG A 119 -11.86 -6.47 0.25
N LEU A 120 -11.88 -7.58 0.99
CA LEU A 120 -10.70 -8.24 1.52
C LEU A 120 -10.20 -9.29 0.54
N SER A 121 -8.89 -9.35 0.36
CA SER A 121 -8.16 -10.33 -0.43
C SER A 121 -7.27 -11.15 0.50
N ILE A 122 -7.41 -12.47 0.47
CA ILE A 122 -6.56 -13.43 1.16
C ILE A 122 -5.83 -14.24 0.12
N LEU A 123 -4.51 -14.19 0.11
CA LEU A 123 -3.67 -15.05 -0.72
C LEU A 123 -3.05 -16.15 0.14
N LEU A 124 -3.23 -17.40 -0.26
CA LEU A 124 -2.59 -18.58 0.32
C LEU A 124 -1.49 -19.03 -0.65
N CYS A 125 -0.24 -18.71 -0.33
CA CYS A 125 0.91 -18.92 -1.21
C CYS A 125 2.22 -18.88 -0.41
N PRO A 126 3.23 -19.71 -0.73
CA PRO A 126 3.20 -20.81 -1.70
C PRO A 126 2.36 -22.00 -1.22
N LEU A 127 1.85 -22.78 -2.17
CA LEU A 127 1.36 -24.12 -1.87
C LEU A 127 2.56 -25.08 -1.78
N THR A 128 2.53 -25.97 -0.80
CA THR A 128 3.63 -26.91 -0.52
C THR A 128 3.10 -28.34 -0.48
N ASN A 129 4.00 -29.32 -0.56
CA ASN A 129 3.69 -30.74 -0.41
C ASN A 129 3.93 -31.26 1.02
N ILE A 130 4.15 -30.35 1.98
CA ILE A 130 4.38 -30.66 3.39
C ILE A 130 3.22 -30.04 4.19
N ILE A 131 2.55 -30.83 5.02
CA ILE A 131 1.47 -30.34 5.89
C ILE A 131 1.97 -29.11 6.69
N PRO A 132 1.27 -27.97 6.65
CA PRO A 132 -0.16 -27.80 6.30
C PRO A 132 -0.50 -27.50 4.82
N LEU A 133 0.42 -27.75 3.88
CA LEU A 133 0.29 -27.52 2.43
C LEU A 133 0.26 -26.06 1.99
N ILE A 134 0.33 -25.13 2.95
CA ILE A 134 0.32 -23.69 2.71
C ILE A 134 1.48 -23.10 3.52
N GLY A 135 2.40 -22.41 2.82
CA GLY A 135 3.54 -21.74 3.45
C GLY A 135 3.10 -20.49 4.23
N ALA A 136 2.28 -19.65 3.61
CA ALA A 136 1.79 -18.42 4.23
C ALA A 136 0.40 -17.98 3.75
N ALA A 137 -0.23 -17.15 4.57
CA ALA A 137 -1.38 -16.35 4.21
C ALA A 137 -1.00 -14.86 4.16
N GLN A 138 -1.41 -14.16 3.12
CA GLN A 138 -1.28 -12.71 3.00
C GLN A 138 -2.65 -12.07 2.92
N VAL A 139 -2.88 -11.08 3.78
CA VAL A 139 -4.19 -10.43 3.93
C VAL A 139 -4.08 -8.96 3.58
N ALA A 140 -4.93 -8.47 2.69
CA ALA A 140 -5.03 -7.06 2.34
C ALA A 140 -6.44 -6.70 1.90
N PHE A 141 -6.85 -5.46 2.08
CA PHE A 141 -7.99 -4.89 1.38
C PHE A 141 -7.55 -4.44 -0.03
N ILE A 142 -8.40 -4.68 -1.02
CA ILE A 142 -8.14 -4.21 -2.40
C ILE A 142 -8.09 -2.68 -2.43
N ASN A 143 -8.97 -2.03 -1.67
CA ASN A 143 -9.06 -0.58 -1.53
C ASN A 143 -9.15 -0.21 -0.04
N PRO A 144 -8.77 1.02 0.36
CA PRO A 144 -9.00 1.48 1.73
C PRO A 144 -10.45 1.23 2.17
N PRO A 145 -10.68 0.51 3.28
CA PRO A 145 -12.04 0.17 3.69
C PRO A 145 -12.79 1.40 4.22
N GLU A 146 -14.11 1.35 4.17
CA GLU A 146 -14.95 2.31 4.88
C GLU A 146 -14.93 2.03 6.37
N LEU A 147 -14.62 3.05 7.18
CA LEU A 147 -14.62 2.96 8.64
C LEU A 147 -15.51 4.04 9.25
N LYS A 148 -16.63 3.69 9.88
CA LYS A 148 -17.45 4.65 10.65
C LYS A 148 -17.34 4.35 12.13
N LEU A 149 -17.14 5.40 12.93
CA LEU A 149 -17.03 5.32 14.38
C LEU A 149 -18.15 6.17 14.99
N ASN A 150 -19.00 5.55 15.80
CA ASN A 150 -20.02 6.25 16.58
C ASN A 150 -19.55 6.33 18.02
N PHE A 151 -19.49 7.55 18.54
CA PHE A 151 -18.94 7.81 19.85
C PHE A 151 -20.03 8.16 20.87
N THR A 152 -19.81 7.74 22.12
CA THR A 152 -20.67 8.06 23.27
C THR A 152 -20.62 9.55 23.59
N ASN A 153 -21.78 10.14 23.95
CA ASN A 153 -21.88 11.49 24.53
C ASN A 153 -21.21 12.63 23.71
N ALA A 154 -21.23 12.54 22.38
CA ALA A 154 -20.70 13.52 21.43
C ALA A 154 -21.40 14.90 21.40
N ALA A 155 -22.39 15.14 22.27
CA ALA A 155 -23.41 16.17 22.06
C ALA A 155 -22.97 17.63 22.33
N ASN A 156 -21.79 17.89 22.92
CA ASN A 156 -21.50 19.22 23.50
C ASN A 156 -20.22 19.93 23.03
N VAL A 157 -19.52 19.51 21.97
CA VAL A 157 -18.30 20.22 21.54
C VAL A 157 -18.18 20.28 20.02
N ALA A 158 -18.02 21.47 19.44
CA ALA A 158 -17.75 21.67 18.02
C ALA A 158 -16.44 20.97 17.57
N ASP A 159 -15.47 20.87 18.48
CA ASP A 159 -14.19 20.16 18.27
C ASP A 159 -14.38 18.65 18.02
N TRP A 160 -15.56 18.09 18.33
CA TRP A 160 -15.84 16.67 18.23
C TRP A 160 -15.76 16.12 16.79
N VAL A 161 -16.29 16.88 15.83
CA VAL A 161 -16.28 16.49 14.42
C VAL A 161 -14.84 16.39 13.91
N VAL A 162 -13.98 17.31 14.33
CA VAL A 162 -12.57 17.36 13.94
C VAL A 162 -11.79 16.19 14.58
N VAL A 163 -12.01 15.92 15.87
CA VAL A 163 -11.40 14.78 16.58
C VAL A 163 -11.76 13.45 15.92
N ASN A 164 -13.04 13.24 15.59
CA ASN A 164 -13.49 12.03 14.90
C ASN A 164 -12.78 11.85 13.55
N LYS A 165 -12.72 12.93 12.74
CA LYS A 165 -12.00 12.90 11.45
C LYS A 165 -10.52 12.53 11.63
N MET A 166 -9.82 13.13 12.60
CA MET A 166 -8.41 12.82 12.87
C MET A 166 -8.19 11.37 13.31
N ILE A 167 -8.95 10.87 14.29
CA ILE A 167 -8.81 9.50 14.79
C ILE A 167 -9.12 8.49 13.68
N ARG A 168 -10.23 8.70 12.94
CA ARG A 168 -10.60 7.84 11.81
C ARG A 168 -9.49 7.82 10.75
N LYS A 169 -8.93 9.00 10.41
CA LYS A 169 -7.83 9.11 9.45
C LYS A 169 -6.63 8.30 9.91
N VAL A 170 -6.17 8.46 11.16
CA VAL A 170 -5.03 7.69 11.68
C VAL A 170 -5.28 6.17 11.61
N ILE A 171 -6.48 5.71 11.96
CA ILE A 171 -6.80 4.26 11.86
C ILE A 171 -6.77 3.80 10.40
N LEU A 172 -7.32 4.58 9.47
CA LEU A 172 -7.30 4.25 8.05
C LEU A 172 -5.89 4.28 7.47
N ASP A 173 -5.04 5.23 7.87
CA ASP A 173 -3.64 5.32 7.46
C ASP A 173 -2.83 4.11 7.99
N ILE A 174 -3.12 3.64 9.22
CA ILE A 174 -2.56 2.40 9.78
C ILE A 174 -3.01 1.18 8.96
N ILE A 175 -4.31 1.05 8.66
CA ILE A 175 -4.82 -0.05 7.82
C ILE A 175 -4.19 0.02 6.43
N GLY A 176 -4.07 1.23 5.86
CA GLY A 176 -3.46 1.51 4.56
C GLY A 176 -2.02 1.02 4.45
N SER A 177 -1.20 1.39 5.42
CA SER A 177 0.22 1.03 5.46
C SER A 177 0.48 -0.47 5.68
N MET A 178 -0.45 -1.19 6.32
CA MET A 178 -0.23 -2.61 6.67
C MET A 178 -0.98 -3.60 5.78
N ALA A 179 -2.17 -3.23 5.30
CA ALA A 179 -3.14 -4.17 4.75
C ALA A 179 -4.09 -3.52 3.73
N VAL A 180 -3.62 -2.54 2.95
CA VAL A 180 -4.28 -2.12 1.70
C VAL A 180 -3.28 -2.30 0.57
N LEU A 181 -3.72 -2.85 -0.56
CA LEU A 181 -2.83 -3.11 -1.68
C LEU A 181 -2.04 -1.85 -2.12
N PRO A 182 -0.72 -1.99 -2.36
CA PRO A 182 0.03 -3.25 -2.47
C PRO A 182 0.58 -3.82 -1.15
N ASN A 183 0.27 -3.20 0.00
CA ASN A 183 0.70 -3.68 1.32
C ASN A 183 -0.15 -4.87 1.76
N ARG A 184 0.52 -5.93 2.23
CA ARG A 184 -0.10 -7.18 2.64
C ARG A 184 0.41 -7.57 4.02
N TYR A 185 -0.52 -7.89 4.91
CA TYR A 185 -0.19 -8.46 6.21
C TYR A 185 0.14 -9.95 6.03
N LEU A 186 1.40 -10.30 6.24
CA LEU A 186 1.92 -11.66 6.06
C LEU A 186 1.84 -12.47 7.35
N VAL A 187 1.18 -13.63 7.28
CA VAL A 187 1.14 -14.65 8.33
C VAL A 187 1.81 -15.91 7.80
N LYS A 188 2.99 -16.25 8.34
CA LYS A 188 3.64 -17.53 8.05
C LYS A 188 2.86 -18.65 8.72
N ILE A 189 2.34 -19.57 7.91
CA ILE A 189 1.62 -20.75 8.37
C ILE A 189 2.61 -21.89 8.63
N SER A 190 3.67 -21.98 7.82
CA SER A 190 4.76 -22.93 7.98
C SER A 190 6.09 -22.24 8.26
N ASN A 191 6.95 -22.90 9.04
CA ASN A 191 8.28 -22.39 9.40
C ASN A 191 9.27 -22.44 8.23
N ASP A 192 9.04 -23.29 7.24
CA ASP A 192 9.83 -23.41 6.02
C ASP A 192 9.33 -22.51 4.88
N ASN A 193 8.50 -21.51 5.21
CA ASN A 193 7.95 -20.59 4.21
C ASN A 193 9.05 -19.82 3.47
N ASP A 194 9.11 -20.04 2.17
CA ASP A 194 9.93 -19.29 1.23
C ASP A 194 9.25 -17.95 0.89
N TYR A 195 9.82 -16.85 1.38
CA TYR A 195 9.27 -15.51 1.17
C TYR A 195 9.23 -15.11 -0.31
N PHE A 196 10.20 -15.54 -1.12
CA PHE A 196 10.26 -15.17 -2.53
C PHE A 196 9.09 -15.75 -3.32
N LYS A 197 8.67 -16.97 -2.98
CA LYS A 197 7.45 -17.60 -3.55
C LYS A 197 6.15 -17.08 -2.95
N THR A 198 6.25 -16.28 -1.90
CA THR A 198 5.11 -15.61 -1.28
C THR A 198 4.83 -14.26 -1.96
N TYR A 199 5.87 -13.58 -2.48
CA TYR A 199 5.72 -12.28 -3.10
C TYR A 199 4.81 -12.34 -4.35
N LEU A 200 3.97 -11.31 -4.50
CA LEU A 200 3.24 -11.04 -5.73
C LEU A 200 3.71 -9.70 -6.31
N PRO A 201 4.19 -9.68 -7.56
CA PRO A 201 4.53 -8.44 -8.22
C PRO A 201 3.27 -7.61 -8.52
N HIS A 202 3.49 -6.34 -8.86
CA HIS A 202 2.45 -5.50 -9.42
C HIS A 202 2.07 -6.03 -10.80
N LEU A 203 0.80 -5.86 -11.17
CA LEU A 203 0.28 -6.22 -12.49
C LEU A 203 0.86 -5.31 -13.57
N GLY A 204 1.12 -4.03 -13.24
CA GLY A 204 1.55 -3.04 -14.22
C GLY A 204 1.47 -1.61 -13.69
N VAL A 205 1.50 -0.67 -14.62
CA VAL A 205 1.38 0.76 -14.39
C VAL A 205 0.12 1.30 -15.05
N VAL A 206 -0.67 2.07 -14.32
CA VAL A 206 -1.72 2.92 -14.90
C VAL A 206 -1.16 4.32 -15.06
N ARG A 207 -1.06 4.76 -16.31
CA ARG A 207 -0.84 6.16 -16.67
C ARG A 207 -2.19 6.87 -16.71
N LEU A 208 -2.46 7.69 -15.72
CA LEU A 208 -3.71 8.43 -15.57
C LEU A 208 -3.51 9.89 -15.95
N THR A 209 -4.32 10.38 -16.89
CA THR A 209 -4.43 11.80 -17.22
C THR A 209 -5.73 12.36 -16.65
N VAL A 210 -5.63 13.42 -15.84
CA VAL A 210 -6.77 14.25 -15.46
C VAL A 210 -6.88 15.37 -16.50
N GLU A 211 -7.85 15.26 -17.41
CA GLU A 211 -8.03 16.22 -18.50
C GLU A 211 -8.61 17.52 -17.94
N LYS A 212 -9.88 17.48 -17.49
CA LYS A 212 -10.63 18.65 -17.06
C LYS A 212 -11.83 18.31 -16.21
N ALA A 213 -12.35 19.32 -15.51
CA ALA A 213 -13.69 19.29 -14.94
C ALA A 213 -14.62 20.20 -15.72
N ILE A 214 -15.93 19.94 -15.62
CA ILE A 214 -16.99 20.71 -16.27
C ILE A 214 -18.02 21.08 -15.22
N GLY A 215 -18.47 22.34 -15.22
CA GLY A 215 -19.60 22.79 -14.43
C GLY A 215 -19.33 22.92 -12.94
N ILE A 216 -18.08 23.15 -12.54
CA ILE A 216 -17.72 23.39 -11.14
C ILE A 216 -18.44 24.64 -10.64
N SER A 217 -19.09 24.49 -9.50
CA SER A 217 -19.77 25.58 -8.81
C SER A 217 -19.29 25.63 -7.37
N GLY A 218 -18.96 26.83 -6.88
CA GLY A 218 -18.49 27.01 -5.51
C GLY A 218 -19.49 26.48 -4.46
N PRO A 219 -19.00 26.24 -3.22
CA PRO A 219 -19.75 25.60 -2.15
C PRO A 219 -21.09 26.30 -1.86
N ARG A 220 -22.16 25.51 -1.68
CA ARG A 220 -23.49 26.02 -1.30
C ARG A 220 -23.47 26.53 0.15
N LYS A 221 -23.08 27.79 0.37
CA LYS A 221 -23.12 28.42 1.70
C LYS A 221 -24.57 28.56 2.21
N SER A 222 -24.86 28.05 3.42
CA SER A 222 -26.19 28.12 4.05
C SER A 222 -26.47 29.46 4.76
N GLY A 223 -27.76 29.83 4.90
CA GLY A 223 -28.20 30.97 5.73
C GLY A 223 -28.14 32.35 5.04
N ALA A 224 -27.99 33.42 5.84
CA ALA A 224 -27.95 34.82 5.36
C ALA A 224 -26.85 35.10 4.31
N LYS A 225 -25.82 34.24 4.22
CA LYS A 225 -24.81 34.26 3.14
C LYS A 225 -25.39 33.96 1.76
N ARG A 226 -26.53 33.24 1.65
CA ARG A 226 -27.21 32.95 0.38
C ARG A 226 -27.82 34.20 -0.27
N LEU A 227 -28.15 35.23 0.53
CA LEU A 227 -28.63 36.53 0.03
C LEU A 227 -27.49 37.42 -0.48
N LEU A 228 -26.29 37.31 0.10
CA LEU A 228 -25.08 38.02 -0.35
C LEU A 228 -24.37 37.32 -1.53
N ALA A 229 -24.46 35.99 -1.62
CA ALA A 229 -23.84 35.17 -2.69
C ALA A 229 -24.43 35.41 -4.10
N LYS A 230 -25.60 36.07 -4.22
CA LYS A 230 -26.11 36.49 -5.55
C LYS A 230 -25.28 37.60 -6.19
N ILE A 231 -24.41 38.26 -5.42
CA ILE A 231 -23.63 39.44 -5.85
C ILE A 231 -22.16 39.09 -6.09
N ILE A 232 -21.63 38.04 -5.43
CA ILE A 232 -20.24 37.56 -5.59
C ILE A 232 -20.30 36.04 -5.74
N LYS A 233 -20.17 35.56 -6.98
CA LYS A 233 -20.07 34.14 -7.29
C LYS A 233 -18.58 33.83 -7.40
N ASP A 234 -17.91 33.59 -6.28
CA ASP A 234 -16.52 33.12 -6.29
C ASP A 234 -16.48 31.80 -7.06
N VAL A 235 -15.65 31.78 -8.09
CA VAL A 235 -15.33 30.56 -8.82
C VAL A 235 -14.12 29.97 -8.11
N PRO A 236 -14.17 28.71 -7.68
CA PRO A 236 -13.10 28.12 -6.88
C PRO A 236 -11.78 28.02 -7.66
N ASP A 237 -10.67 28.06 -6.92
CA ASP A 237 -9.32 27.78 -7.40
C ASP A 237 -9.08 26.27 -7.32
N CYS A 238 -9.41 25.53 -8.37
CA CYS A 238 -9.56 24.07 -8.29
C CYS A 238 -8.25 23.31 -8.49
N TYR A 239 -8.09 22.22 -7.74
CA TYR A 239 -7.10 21.18 -8.00
C TYR A 239 -7.69 19.79 -7.72
N CYS A 240 -7.04 18.74 -8.20
CA CYS A 240 -7.45 17.35 -7.95
C CYS A 240 -6.42 16.67 -7.04
N LYS A 241 -6.91 15.93 -6.03
CA LYS A 241 -6.17 14.89 -5.30
C LYS A 241 -6.59 13.54 -5.86
N VAL A 242 -5.65 12.69 -6.23
CA VAL A 242 -5.91 11.37 -6.81
C VAL A 242 -5.21 10.29 -5.99
N THR A 243 -5.96 9.24 -5.66
CA THR A 243 -5.45 8.08 -4.92
C THR A 243 -5.83 6.76 -5.60
N ILE A 244 -4.89 5.81 -5.61
CA ILE A 244 -5.09 4.42 -6.06
C ILE A 244 -4.47 3.48 -5.01
N GLY A 245 -5.30 2.68 -4.33
CA GLY A 245 -4.82 1.78 -3.28
C GLY A 245 -4.13 2.53 -2.13
N ALA A 246 -2.91 2.11 -1.81
CA ALA A 246 -2.03 2.74 -0.82
C ALA A 246 -0.82 3.47 -1.44
N GLU A 247 -0.85 3.73 -2.76
CA GLU A 247 0.16 4.58 -3.42
C GLU A 247 0.09 6.02 -2.90
N GLU A 248 1.17 6.79 -3.12
CA GLU A 248 1.23 8.19 -2.73
C GLU A 248 0.13 9.01 -3.42
N GLU A 249 -0.48 9.95 -2.68
CA GLU A 249 -1.49 10.85 -3.23
C GLU A 249 -0.85 11.78 -4.25
N TRP A 250 -1.41 11.82 -5.45
CA TRP A 250 -0.99 12.78 -6.47
C TRP A 250 -1.91 14.01 -6.45
N ARG A 251 -1.31 15.20 -6.43
CA ARG A 251 -2.02 16.48 -6.51
C ARG A 251 -1.70 17.18 -7.83
N THR A 252 -2.71 17.61 -8.57
CA THR A 252 -2.53 18.44 -9.78
C THR A 252 -2.16 19.89 -9.44
N SER A 253 -1.79 20.67 -10.46
CA SER A 253 -1.67 22.12 -10.33
C SER A 253 -3.04 22.78 -10.07
N THR A 254 -3.03 23.93 -9.40
CA THR A 254 -4.24 24.71 -9.13
C THR A 254 -4.63 25.54 -10.37
N LYS A 255 -5.90 25.46 -10.78
CA LYS A 255 -6.50 26.29 -11.83
C LYS A 255 -7.39 27.33 -11.20
N LYS A 256 -7.04 28.59 -11.41
CA LYS A 256 -7.66 29.71 -10.68
C LYS A 256 -8.95 30.17 -11.32
N ASN A 257 -9.99 30.34 -10.51
CA ASN A 257 -11.24 30.99 -10.87
C ASN A 257 -11.89 30.44 -12.17
N ASP A 258 -11.84 29.11 -12.35
CA ASP A 258 -12.36 28.44 -13.53
C ASP A 258 -13.47 27.43 -13.18
N LYS A 259 -14.59 27.49 -13.90
CA LYS A 259 -15.71 26.54 -13.73
C LYS A 259 -15.50 25.27 -14.54
N ASP A 260 -14.65 25.33 -15.55
CA ASP A 260 -14.37 24.23 -16.45
C ASP A 260 -12.83 24.03 -16.51
N PRO A 261 -12.14 23.85 -15.36
CA PRO A 261 -10.69 23.86 -15.29
C PRO A 261 -10.08 22.73 -16.11
N GLU A 262 -9.08 23.06 -16.93
CA GLU A 262 -8.30 22.09 -17.70
C GLU A 262 -6.89 21.92 -17.11
N TRP A 263 -6.62 20.72 -16.58
CA TRP A 263 -5.32 20.34 -16.05
C TRP A 263 -4.44 19.75 -17.14
N ASN A 264 -4.94 18.73 -17.86
CA ASN A 264 -4.17 17.92 -18.81
C ASN A 264 -2.86 17.39 -18.20
N GLU A 265 -2.91 17.03 -16.91
CA GLU A 265 -1.76 16.54 -16.17
C GLU A 265 -1.83 15.01 -16.07
N THR A 266 -0.67 14.37 -16.07
CA THR A 266 -0.55 12.90 -16.11
C THR A 266 0.34 12.40 -14.99
N HIS A 267 -0.04 11.28 -14.38
CA HIS A 267 0.73 10.58 -13.36
C HIS A 267 0.65 9.07 -13.53
N ASP A 268 1.72 8.38 -13.16
CA ASP A 268 1.85 6.93 -13.26
C ASP A 268 1.68 6.30 -11.86
N PHE A 269 0.76 5.33 -11.75
CA PHE A 269 0.52 4.59 -10.51
C PHE A 269 0.83 3.10 -10.69
N LEU A 270 1.48 2.48 -9.71
CA LEU A 270 1.62 1.03 -9.67
C LEU A 270 0.28 0.37 -9.31
N VAL A 271 -0.08 -0.69 -10.02
CA VAL A 271 -1.34 -1.41 -9.81
C VAL A 271 -1.07 -2.86 -9.44
N ALA A 272 -1.58 -3.27 -8.29
CA ALA A 272 -1.52 -4.64 -7.77
C ALA A 272 -2.81 -5.43 -8.01
N ASP A 273 -3.92 -4.75 -8.29
CA ASP A 273 -5.20 -5.40 -8.62
C ASP A 273 -6.05 -4.48 -9.52
N TYR A 274 -6.69 -5.04 -10.55
CA TYR A 274 -7.53 -4.26 -11.47
C TYR A 274 -8.81 -3.69 -10.80
N ASP A 275 -9.25 -4.26 -9.67
CA ASP A 275 -10.36 -3.70 -8.89
C ASP A 275 -9.90 -2.58 -7.94
N GLN A 276 -8.63 -2.16 -7.98
CA GLN A 276 -8.19 -0.94 -7.30
C GLN A 276 -8.94 0.28 -7.86
N ARG A 277 -9.39 1.12 -6.93
CA ARG A 277 -10.21 2.29 -7.16
C ARG A 277 -9.32 3.48 -7.47
N ILE A 278 -9.61 4.13 -8.59
CA ILE A 278 -9.13 5.47 -8.91
C ILE A 278 -10.11 6.45 -8.25
N PHE A 279 -9.68 7.04 -7.13
CA PHE A 279 -10.48 8.02 -6.40
C PHE A 279 -9.92 9.41 -6.66
N ILE A 280 -10.79 10.31 -7.12
CA ILE A 280 -10.44 11.67 -7.49
C ILE A 280 -11.28 12.62 -6.63
N ASP A 281 -10.60 13.51 -5.93
CA ASP A 281 -11.19 14.51 -5.05
C ASP A 281 -10.84 15.90 -5.55
N VAL A 282 -11.85 16.65 -6.00
CA VAL A 282 -11.70 18.01 -6.50
C VAL A 282 -11.87 18.96 -5.32
N GLN A 283 -10.87 19.81 -5.12
CA GLN A 283 -10.75 20.69 -3.95
C GLN A 283 -10.50 22.13 -4.38
N ASP A 284 -10.88 23.07 -3.52
CA ASP A 284 -10.64 24.51 -3.66
C ASP A 284 -9.33 24.91 -2.92
N ASP A 285 -8.46 25.70 -3.54
CA ASP A 285 -7.14 26.11 -3.04
C ASP A 285 -7.19 27.46 -2.29
N ASP A 286 -8.28 27.69 -1.55
CA ASP A 286 -8.46 28.88 -0.72
C ASP A 286 -7.95 28.63 0.72
N LEU A 287 -7.33 29.64 1.35
CA LEU A 287 -6.77 29.56 2.72
C LEU A 287 -7.88 29.45 3.80
N GLY A 288 -8.43 28.25 3.95
CA GLY A 288 -9.37 27.77 4.96
C GLY A 288 -9.55 26.25 4.76
N ASP A 289 -10.18 25.51 5.67
CA ASP A 289 -10.48 24.08 5.44
C ASP A 289 -11.06 23.91 4.03
N ASP A 290 -10.32 23.29 3.10
CA ASP A 290 -10.66 23.16 1.68
C ASP A 290 -12.17 22.84 1.52
N ASP A 291 -12.92 23.76 0.91
CA ASP A 291 -14.37 23.62 0.76
C ASP A 291 -14.65 22.54 -0.32
N ASP A 292 -15.18 21.39 0.12
CA ASP A 292 -15.53 20.21 -0.72
C ASP A 292 -16.29 20.60 -2.00
N ILE A 293 -15.65 20.43 -3.17
CA ILE A 293 -16.29 20.60 -4.48
C ILE A 293 -17.00 19.31 -4.87
N GLY A 294 -16.27 18.20 -4.83
CA GLY A 294 -16.85 16.88 -5.02
C GLY A 294 -15.81 15.83 -5.41
N VAL A 295 -16.24 14.58 -5.30
CA VAL A 295 -15.43 13.39 -5.55
C VAL A 295 -16.03 12.57 -6.68
N ALA A 296 -15.17 11.86 -7.40
CA ALA A 296 -15.53 10.83 -8.35
C ALA A 296 -14.69 9.58 -8.11
N ALA A 297 -15.22 8.43 -8.49
CA ALA A 297 -14.47 7.18 -8.45
C ALA A 297 -14.82 6.28 -9.63
N THR A 298 -13.82 5.51 -10.06
CA THR A 298 -13.92 4.38 -10.99
C THR A 298 -12.91 3.33 -10.55
N THR A 299 -12.85 2.17 -11.18
CA THR A 299 -11.75 1.21 -10.98
C THR A 299 -10.85 1.16 -12.21
N VAL A 300 -9.62 0.69 -12.03
CA VAL A 300 -8.70 0.44 -13.15
C VAL A 300 -9.37 -0.45 -14.20
N LYS A 301 -10.04 -1.52 -13.75
CA LYS A 301 -10.84 -2.39 -14.60
C LYS A 301 -11.93 -1.64 -15.37
N GLU A 302 -12.75 -0.84 -14.67
CA GLU A 302 -13.88 -0.16 -15.28
C GLU A 302 -13.46 0.87 -16.34
N ILE A 303 -12.40 1.66 -16.07
CA ILE A 303 -11.92 2.64 -17.05
C ILE A 303 -11.31 1.95 -18.28
N LEU A 304 -10.54 0.88 -18.10
CA LEU A 304 -9.95 0.13 -19.21
C LEU A 304 -11.03 -0.56 -20.06
N LEU A 305 -12.05 -1.16 -19.44
CA LEU A 305 -13.19 -1.76 -20.16
C LEU A 305 -14.02 -0.74 -20.95
N LYS A 306 -14.00 0.54 -20.56
CA LYS A 306 -14.64 1.64 -21.32
C LYS A 306 -13.70 2.30 -22.33
N GLY A 307 -12.60 1.64 -22.71
CA GLY A 307 -11.65 2.13 -23.71
C GLY A 307 -10.65 3.14 -23.18
N GLY A 308 -10.43 3.18 -21.86
CA GLY A 308 -9.42 4.03 -21.23
C GLY A 308 -9.82 5.49 -21.09
N SER A 309 -11.10 5.86 -21.27
CA SER A 309 -11.58 7.23 -21.09
C SER A 309 -12.96 7.23 -20.43
N GLN A 310 -13.16 8.08 -19.43
CA GLN A 310 -14.45 8.21 -18.74
C GLN A 310 -14.77 9.66 -18.39
N GLU A 311 -16.04 10.03 -18.57
CA GLU A 311 -16.66 11.19 -17.94
C GLU A 311 -17.38 10.71 -16.67
N LEU A 312 -16.97 11.23 -15.52
CA LEU A 312 -17.49 10.85 -14.20
C LEU A 312 -18.26 12.02 -13.59
N ALA A 313 -19.45 11.74 -13.06
CA ALA A 313 -20.19 12.73 -12.28
C ALA A 313 -19.55 12.91 -10.90
N LEU A 314 -19.41 14.16 -10.46
CA LEU A 314 -18.94 14.48 -9.12
C LEU A 314 -20.11 14.40 -8.13
N VAL A 315 -19.84 13.87 -6.94
CA VAL A 315 -20.75 13.86 -5.79
C VAL A 315 -20.06 14.53 -4.61
N HIS A 316 -20.80 15.20 -3.74
CA HIS A 316 -20.24 15.67 -2.48
C HIS A 316 -19.79 14.48 -1.62
N HIS A 317 -18.89 14.71 -0.65
CA HIS A 317 -18.48 13.68 0.31
C HIS A 317 -19.65 13.09 1.13
N SER A 318 -20.79 13.80 1.20
CA SER A 318 -22.04 13.33 1.79
C SER A 318 -22.78 12.30 0.92
N GLY A 319 -22.41 12.15 -0.35
CA GLY A 319 -23.09 11.35 -1.37
C GLY A 319 -24.16 12.12 -2.17
N GLU A 320 -24.36 13.41 -1.89
CA GLU A 320 -25.30 14.23 -2.65
C GLU A 320 -24.76 14.52 -4.07
N PRO A 321 -25.58 14.38 -5.13
CA PRO A 321 -25.14 14.69 -6.49
C PRO A 321 -24.78 16.16 -6.68
N THR A 322 -23.76 16.42 -7.50
CA THR A 322 -23.46 17.74 -8.03
C THR A 322 -23.89 17.83 -9.51
N ASP A 323 -23.87 19.03 -10.07
CA ASP A 323 -24.03 19.23 -11.52
C ASP A 323 -22.68 19.11 -12.28
N ALA A 324 -21.58 18.92 -11.54
CA ALA A 324 -20.23 18.94 -12.07
C ALA A 324 -19.75 17.55 -12.49
N LYS A 325 -18.81 17.51 -13.43
CA LYS A 325 -18.23 16.28 -13.96
C LYS A 325 -16.72 16.42 -14.10
N ILE A 326 -16.03 15.29 -14.16
CA ILE A 326 -14.59 15.22 -14.42
C ILE A 326 -14.32 14.22 -15.54
N ILE A 327 -13.40 14.56 -16.45
CA ILE A 327 -12.98 13.71 -17.56
C ILE A 327 -11.56 13.23 -17.29
N VAL A 328 -11.37 11.91 -17.35
CA VAL A 328 -10.09 11.25 -17.12
C VAL A 328 -9.80 10.20 -18.18
N HIS A 329 -8.51 10.00 -18.43
CA HIS A 329 -8.00 8.98 -19.35
C HIS A 329 -7.02 8.08 -18.62
N ALA A 330 -7.07 6.78 -18.88
CA ALA A 330 -6.14 5.81 -18.33
C ALA A 330 -5.61 4.88 -19.43
N GLN A 331 -4.30 4.68 -19.41
CA GLN A 331 -3.62 3.64 -20.19
C GLN A 331 -2.92 2.69 -19.23
N PHE A 332 -3.03 1.40 -19.48
CA PHE A 332 -2.38 0.36 -18.68
C PHE A 332 -1.17 -0.19 -19.43
N TYR A 333 -0.07 -0.36 -18.72
CA TYR A 333 1.16 -0.94 -19.24
C TYR A 333 1.56 -2.12 -18.37
N ASP A 334 1.70 -3.29 -18.98
CA ASP A 334 2.20 -4.49 -18.30
C ASP A 334 3.72 -4.38 -18.04
N PHE A 335 4.19 -5.06 -17.00
CA PHE A 335 5.63 -5.32 -16.88
C PHE A 335 6.03 -6.49 -17.77
N VAL A 336 7.19 -6.38 -18.41
CA VAL A 336 7.81 -7.37 -19.28
C VAL A 336 9.23 -7.68 -18.81
N GLU A 337 9.59 -8.95 -18.94
CA GLU A 337 10.89 -9.49 -18.55
C GLU A 337 11.87 -9.48 -19.75
N ASP A 338 12.02 -8.33 -20.42
CA ASP A 338 12.90 -8.19 -21.59
C ASP A 338 13.88 -7.02 -21.43
N ALA A 339 15.17 -7.33 -21.35
CA ALA A 339 16.25 -6.33 -21.28
C ALA A 339 16.27 -5.40 -22.50
N GLY A 340 15.80 -5.85 -23.67
CA GLY A 340 15.69 -5.03 -24.88
C GLY A 340 14.69 -3.90 -24.74
N ALA A 341 13.60 -4.11 -23.97
CA ALA A 341 12.57 -3.11 -23.73
C ALA A 341 13.13 -1.85 -23.04
N ILE A 342 14.15 -2.01 -22.20
CA ILE A 342 14.86 -0.92 -21.52
C ILE A 342 15.40 0.10 -22.51
N THR A 343 16.04 -0.40 -23.57
CA THR A 343 16.73 0.43 -24.57
C THR A 343 15.78 1.04 -25.60
N ALA A 344 14.61 0.44 -25.79
CA ALA A 344 13.59 0.90 -26.72
C ALA A 344 12.60 1.90 -26.09
N THR A 345 12.57 2.00 -24.76
CA THR A 345 11.60 2.84 -24.07
C THR A 345 11.95 4.32 -24.23
N GLN A 346 10.98 5.08 -24.72
CA GLN A 346 11.05 6.53 -24.79
C GLN A 346 10.22 7.13 -23.65
N SER A 347 10.81 8.09 -22.95
CA SER A 347 10.15 8.87 -21.91
C SER A 347 9.71 10.21 -22.47
N GLU A 348 8.45 10.57 -22.24
CA GLU A 348 7.88 11.87 -22.58
C GLU A 348 8.15 12.93 -21.49
N SER A 349 8.44 12.49 -20.25
CA SER A 349 8.84 13.34 -19.13
C SER A 349 9.90 12.66 -18.24
N GLN A 350 10.53 13.42 -17.33
CA GLN A 350 11.57 12.89 -16.41
C GLN A 350 10.99 11.98 -15.33
N ASP A 351 9.76 12.24 -14.88
CA ASP A 351 9.10 11.50 -13.80
C ASP A 351 8.30 10.30 -14.30
N GLN A 352 8.21 10.11 -15.62
CA GLN A 352 7.49 9.00 -16.22
C GLN A 352 8.13 7.67 -15.85
N VAL A 353 7.29 6.71 -15.43
CA VAL A 353 7.73 5.37 -15.09
C VAL A 353 7.93 4.58 -16.38
N VAL A 354 9.09 3.93 -16.49
CA VAL A 354 9.53 3.08 -17.62
C VAL A 354 9.86 1.65 -17.17
N GLY A 355 9.83 1.37 -15.87
CA GLY A 355 10.11 0.07 -15.28
C GLY A 355 9.85 0.05 -13.78
N LEU A 356 10.07 -1.09 -13.15
CA LEU A 356 9.98 -1.28 -11.71
C LEU A 356 11.12 -2.20 -11.24
N ALA A 357 12.02 -1.65 -10.43
CA ALA A 357 12.97 -2.47 -9.68
C ALA A 357 12.34 -2.86 -8.34
N THR A 358 12.37 -4.15 -8.03
CA THR A 358 11.89 -4.73 -6.77
C THR A 358 13.05 -5.43 -6.06
N VAL A 359 13.34 -5.02 -4.83
CA VAL A 359 14.31 -5.68 -3.96
C VAL A 359 13.57 -6.41 -2.84
N LEU A 360 13.59 -7.73 -2.85
CA LEU A 360 13.02 -8.58 -1.81
C LEU A 360 14.11 -8.96 -0.81
N VAL A 361 13.91 -8.61 0.45
CA VAL A 361 14.82 -8.96 1.55
C VAL A 361 14.13 -9.98 2.44
N ALA A 362 14.57 -11.24 2.36
CA ALA A 362 13.99 -12.33 3.15
C ALA A 362 14.60 -12.38 4.56
N SER A 363 15.92 -12.58 4.66
CA SER A 363 16.59 -12.82 5.93
C SER A 363 18.06 -12.39 5.93
N ALA A 364 18.62 -12.25 7.13
CA ALA A 364 20.07 -12.35 7.35
C ALA A 364 20.35 -13.61 8.17
N LEU A 365 21.46 -14.29 7.90
CA LEU A 365 21.84 -15.53 8.56
C LEU A 365 23.21 -15.41 9.23
N GLY A 366 23.37 -16.13 10.34
CA GLY A 366 24.65 -16.29 11.02
C GLY A 366 25.19 -15.02 11.68
N LEU A 367 24.32 -14.09 12.08
CA LEU A 367 24.76 -12.90 12.82
C LEU A 367 25.52 -13.30 14.10
N GLN A 368 26.47 -12.48 14.51
CA GLN A 368 27.35 -12.74 15.66
C GLN A 368 27.31 -11.56 16.62
N GLY A 369 27.53 -11.82 17.91
CA GLY A 369 27.56 -10.80 18.95
C GLY A 369 26.73 -11.19 20.16
N GLN A 370 26.59 -10.26 21.10
CA GLN A 370 25.73 -10.47 22.26
C GLN A 370 24.26 -10.34 21.85
N ARG A 371 23.47 -11.38 22.15
CA ARG A 371 22.06 -11.53 21.75
C ARG A 371 21.22 -10.26 21.96
N ASP A 372 21.31 -9.67 23.15
CA ASP A 372 20.49 -8.53 23.57
C ASP A 372 21.00 -7.20 22.99
N GLU A 373 22.20 -7.18 22.41
CA GLU A 373 22.79 -6.00 21.76
C GLU A 373 22.54 -5.98 20.24
N LEU A 374 22.10 -7.11 19.68
CA LEU A 374 21.77 -7.22 18.27
C LEU A 374 20.47 -6.47 17.95
N ASN A 375 20.59 -5.55 17.01
CA ASN A 375 19.51 -4.74 16.50
C ASN A 375 19.61 -4.60 14.97
N PRO A 376 19.51 -5.73 14.23
CA PRO A 376 19.84 -5.76 12.81
C PRO A 376 18.73 -5.17 11.94
N SER A 377 19.14 -4.59 10.82
CA SER A 377 18.28 -4.19 9.70
C SER A 377 19.07 -4.20 8.39
N ILE A 378 18.38 -4.28 7.26
CA ILE A 378 18.99 -4.19 5.93
C ILE A 378 18.62 -2.86 5.32
N LYS A 379 19.63 -2.12 4.85
CA LYS A 379 19.47 -0.90 4.07
C LYS A 379 19.74 -1.21 2.61
N VAL A 380 18.80 -0.85 1.73
CA VAL A 380 18.91 -0.98 0.27
C VAL A 380 19.01 0.42 -0.31
N THR A 381 20.02 0.66 -1.15
CA THR A 381 20.22 1.93 -1.86
C THR A 381 20.37 1.68 -3.36
N TRP A 382 19.73 2.51 -4.17
CA TRP A 382 19.96 2.57 -5.63
C TRP A 382 19.94 4.04 -6.08
N GLY A 383 21.10 4.55 -6.48
CA GLY A 383 21.28 5.98 -6.72
C GLY A 383 20.96 6.80 -5.47
N ALA A 384 20.02 7.75 -5.57
CA ALA A 384 19.55 8.56 -4.45
C ALA A 384 18.39 7.91 -3.64
N LYS A 385 17.85 6.78 -4.10
CA LYS A 385 16.73 6.10 -3.44
C LYS A 385 17.28 5.20 -2.34
N GLU A 386 16.70 5.29 -1.14
CA GLU A 386 17.11 4.50 0.02
C GLU A 386 15.90 3.93 0.76
N PHE A 387 16.00 2.68 1.18
CA PHE A 387 15.01 2.00 2.00
C PHE A 387 15.70 1.20 3.10
N GLN A 388 15.01 0.99 4.22
CA GLN A 388 15.53 0.21 5.33
C GLN A 388 14.45 -0.68 5.90
N THR A 389 14.80 -1.94 6.18
CA THR A 389 13.85 -2.87 6.78
C THR A 389 13.50 -2.46 8.20
N ALA A 390 12.38 -2.95 8.71
CA ALA A 390 12.09 -2.85 10.14
C ALA A 390 13.25 -3.43 10.96
N VAL A 391 13.66 -2.70 11.99
CA VAL A 391 14.74 -3.11 12.87
C VAL A 391 14.27 -4.26 13.76
N LYS A 392 15.03 -5.34 13.78
CA LYS A 392 14.72 -6.51 14.62
C LYS A 392 15.39 -6.35 15.98
N SER A 393 14.72 -6.81 17.02
CA SER A 393 15.28 -6.89 18.36
C SER A 393 14.93 -8.24 18.95
N TYR A 394 15.74 -8.70 19.91
CA TYR A 394 15.47 -9.98 20.54
C TYR A 394 14.19 -9.93 21.38
N SER A 395 13.35 -10.96 21.20
CA SER A 395 12.23 -11.29 22.07
C SER A 395 12.14 -12.81 22.24
N PRO A 396 11.60 -13.35 23.35
CA PRO A 396 11.48 -14.79 23.54
C PRO A 396 10.78 -15.48 22.36
N GLY A 397 11.43 -16.48 21.77
CA GLY A 397 10.96 -17.19 20.57
C GLY A 397 11.52 -16.66 19.24
N THR A 398 12.20 -15.51 19.24
CA THR A 398 12.87 -14.96 18.05
C THR A 398 14.31 -15.47 17.94
N ASP A 399 14.66 -15.99 16.76
CA ASP A 399 16.06 -16.23 16.39
C ASP A 399 16.69 -14.94 15.87
N ILE A 400 17.30 -14.18 16.78
CA ILE A 400 17.95 -12.90 16.44
C ILE A 400 19.26 -13.08 15.66
N PHE A 401 19.80 -14.29 15.60
CA PHE A 401 21.01 -14.58 14.81
C PHE A 401 20.67 -14.89 13.34
N ASN A 402 19.43 -15.28 13.07
CA ASN A 402 18.89 -15.53 11.74
C ASN A 402 17.57 -14.76 11.52
N PRO A 403 17.56 -13.42 11.65
CA PRO A 403 16.33 -12.65 11.56
C PRO A 403 15.72 -12.72 10.16
N SER A 404 14.41 -12.96 10.11
CA SER A 404 13.59 -12.71 8.92
C SER A 404 13.09 -11.27 8.90
N PHE A 405 13.19 -10.64 7.73
CA PHE A 405 12.67 -9.31 7.45
C PHE A 405 11.38 -9.39 6.64
N ASP A 406 11.37 -10.23 5.60
CA ASP A 406 10.23 -10.46 4.69
C ASP A 406 9.66 -9.13 4.14
N GLN A 407 10.52 -8.27 3.60
CA GLN A 407 10.12 -6.95 3.07
C GLN A 407 10.48 -6.81 1.60
N ALA A 408 9.67 -6.04 0.87
CA ALA A 408 9.89 -5.70 -0.52
C ALA A 408 10.03 -4.19 -0.67
N PHE A 409 11.10 -3.75 -1.33
CA PHE A 409 11.30 -2.36 -1.71
C PHE A 409 11.07 -2.20 -3.20
N ARG A 410 10.18 -1.28 -3.55
CA ARG A 410 9.75 -1.04 -4.93
C ARG A 410 10.27 0.32 -5.34
N ILE A 411 10.98 0.36 -6.46
CA ILE A 411 11.60 1.57 -6.99
C ILE A 411 11.09 1.75 -8.42
N PRO A 412 10.11 2.66 -8.62
CA PRO A 412 9.72 3.06 -9.97
C PRO A 412 10.96 3.54 -10.72
N VAL A 413 11.21 2.92 -11.86
CA VAL A 413 12.34 3.24 -12.72
C VAL A 413 11.90 4.33 -13.68
N THR A 414 12.66 5.42 -13.74
CA THR A 414 12.49 6.50 -14.72
C THR A 414 13.62 6.46 -15.74
N ALA A 415 13.47 7.16 -16.87
CA ALA A 415 14.53 7.22 -17.88
C ALA A 415 15.82 7.85 -17.34
N ASP A 416 15.73 8.82 -16.44
CA ASP A 416 16.90 9.45 -15.81
C ASP A 416 17.68 8.45 -14.92
N LEU A 417 16.98 7.53 -14.22
CA LEU A 417 17.62 6.45 -13.46
C LEU A 417 18.36 5.45 -14.36
N LEU A 418 17.92 5.29 -15.62
CA LEU A 418 18.54 4.39 -16.59
C LEU A 418 19.66 5.03 -17.40
N ALA A 419 19.76 6.36 -17.44
CA ALA A 419 20.80 7.06 -18.19
C ALA A 419 22.21 6.79 -17.62
N ASP A 420 22.32 6.64 -16.30
CA ASP A 420 23.54 6.25 -15.60
C ASP A 420 23.17 5.42 -14.35
N PRO A 421 22.86 4.12 -14.54
CA PRO A 421 22.32 3.30 -13.46
C PRO A 421 23.40 2.95 -12.45
N ALA A 422 23.24 3.45 -11.21
CA ALA A 422 24.10 3.07 -10.10
C ALA A 422 24.00 1.57 -9.77
N ASN A 423 24.99 1.04 -9.06
CA ASN A 423 24.89 -0.28 -8.45
C ASN A 423 23.81 -0.29 -7.36
N PHE A 424 23.16 -1.43 -7.18
CA PHE A 424 22.36 -1.67 -5.97
C PHE A 424 23.29 -1.95 -4.81
N LYS A 425 23.13 -1.23 -3.71
CA LYS A 425 23.88 -1.45 -2.46
C LYS A 425 22.95 -2.07 -1.43
N ILE A 426 23.31 -3.24 -0.92
CA ILE A 426 22.61 -3.92 0.18
C ILE A 426 23.54 -3.94 1.39
N ALA A 427 23.20 -3.20 2.42
CA ALA A 427 24.00 -3.00 3.62
C ALA A 427 23.34 -3.61 4.86
N LEU A 428 24.07 -4.43 5.60
CA LEU A 428 23.66 -4.95 6.90
C LEU A 428 24.02 -3.95 8.00
N LEU A 429 23.02 -3.40 8.65
CA LEU A 429 23.18 -2.49 9.78
C LEU A 429 22.97 -3.21 11.11
N ASN A 430 23.69 -2.78 12.14
CA ASN A 430 23.31 -3.00 13.54
C ASN A 430 23.11 -1.64 14.20
N LYS A 431 21.88 -1.35 14.64
CA LYS A 431 21.44 0.01 14.98
C LYS A 431 21.68 0.95 13.78
N THR A 432 22.62 1.89 13.90
CA THR A 432 22.98 2.85 12.83
C THR A 432 24.33 2.53 12.18
N THR A 433 25.03 1.48 12.62
CA THR A 433 26.37 1.15 12.13
C THR A 433 26.28 0.12 11.02
N GLU A 434 26.88 0.42 9.86
CA GLU A 434 27.07 -0.55 8.78
C GLU A 434 28.11 -1.60 9.21
N THR A 435 27.71 -2.87 9.18
CA THR A 435 28.52 -4.01 9.62
C THR A 435 28.88 -4.97 8.49
N GLY A 436 28.33 -4.73 7.30
CA GLY A 436 28.53 -5.51 6.09
C GLY A 436 27.82 -4.87 4.91
N VAL A 437 28.32 -5.13 3.70
CA VAL A 437 27.78 -4.56 2.46
C VAL A 437 28.10 -5.44 1.27
N VAL A 438 27.16 -5.53 0.33
CA VAL A 438 27.37 -6.02 -1.03
C VAL A 438 26.89 -4.96 -2.03
N GLU A 439 27.59 -4.86 -3.15
CA GLU A 439 27.15 -4.08 -4.30
C GLU A 439 26.86 -5.03 -5.46
N ILE A 440 25.69 -4.85 -6.07
CA ILE A 440 25.23 -5.63 -7.22
C ILE A 440 25.16 -4.67 -8.41
N PRO A 441 26.04 -4.83 -9.41
CA PRO A 441 25.97 -4.04 -10.63
C PRO A 441 24.60 -4.18 -11.31
N PHE A 442 24.03 -3.07 -11.74
CA PHE A 442 22.77 -3.07 -12.50
C PHE A 442 22.85 -3.98 -13.74
N GLN A 443 24.01 -3.98 -14.40
CA GLN A 443 24.30 -4.79 -15.57
C GLN A 443 24.19 -6.30 -15.31
N ASP A 444 24.48 -6.77 -14.10
CA ASP A 444 24.39 -8.18 -13.73
C ASP A 444 22.92 -8.65 -13.73
N ILE A 445 21.99 -7.76 -13.37
CA ILE A 445 20.56 -8.04 -13.42
C ILE A 445 20.08 -8.12 -14.86
N LEU A 446 20.55 -7.21 -15.72
CA LEU A 446 20.21 -7.22 -17.15
C LEU A 446 20.64 -8.50 -17.87
N GLN A 447 21.69 -9.14 -17.37
CA GLN A 447 22.21 -10.40 -17.91
C GLN A 447 21.56 -11.63 -17.27
N SER A 448 20.77 -11.44 -16.21
CA SER A 448 20.12 -12.53 -15.50
C SER A 448 18.83 -12.97 -16.21
N PRO A 449 18.54 -14.29 -16.28
CA PRO A 449 17.29 -14.78 -16.86
C PRO A 449 16.07 -14.16 -16.18
N GLY A 450 15.09 -13.71 -16.98
CA GLY A 450 13.89 -13.04 -16.46
C GLY A 450 14.17 -11.69 -15.78
N LEU A 451 15.39 -11.16 -15.87
CA LEU A 451 15.85 -9.99 -15.13
C LEU A 451 15.77 -10.16 -13.60
N VAL A 452 15.89 -11.41 -13.13
CA VAL A 452 15.86 -11.79 -11.72
C VAL A 452 17.22 -12.32 -11.29
N LYS A 453 17.78 -11.70 -10.25
CA LYS A 453 19.00 -12.12 -9.56
C LYS A 453 18.61 -12.62 -8.16
N GLU A 454 18.45 -13.93 -8.01
CA GLU A 454 18.14 -14.62 -6.74
C GLU A 454 19.37 -15.31 -6.17
N GLU A 455 19.97 -14.74 -5.11
CA GLU A 455 21.20 -15.27 -4.51
C GLU A 455 21.26 -15.00 -2.99
N SER A 456 22.08 -15.80 -2.29
CA SER A 456 22.55 -15.45 -0.94
C SER A 456 23.83 -14.63 -1.07
N PHE A 457 23.81 -13.39 -0.62
CA PHE A 457 24.96 -12.50 -0.70
C PHE A 457 25.75 -12.54 0.61
N ASP A 458 27.04 -12.86 0.53
CA ASP A 458 27.95 -12.67 1.66
C ASP A 458 28.21 -11.17 1.85
N VAL A 459 27.73 -10.63 2.96
CA VAL A 459 27.88 -9.20 3.29
C VAL A 459 29.13 -8.94 4.13
N GLY A 460 29.91 -9.98 4.46
CA GLY A 460 31.20 -9.87 5.14
C GLY A 460 31.14 -9.22 6.53
N SER A 461 32.32 -9.06 7.15
CA SER A 461 32.49 -8.37 8.43
C SER A 461 32.90 -6.90 8.28
N GLY A 462 32.60 -6.26 7.14
CA GLY A 462 32.96 -4.88 6.86
C GLY A 462 34.48 -4.64 6.85
N ALA A 463 35.11 -4.76 5.68
CA ALA A 463 36.38 -4.09 5.39
C ALA A 463 36.47 -3.81 3.88
N THR A 464 36.37 -2.54 3.50
CA THR A 464 36.64 -2.07 2.14
C THR A 464 38.13 -2.23 1.81
N GLY A 465 38.44 -2.86 0.68
CA GLY A 465 39.83 -2.98 0.19
C GLY A 465 39.94 -3.79 -1.09
N ALA A 466 39.89 -3.08 -2.23
CA ALA A 466 40.41 -3.37 -3.57
C ALA A 466 40.69 -4.83 -4.00
N THR A 467 40.16 -5.18 -5.17
CA THR A 467 40.59 -6.29 -6.04
C THR A 467 42.12 -6.32 -6.24
N GLN A 468 42.76 -7.46 -6.00
CA GLN A 468 43.52 -8.19 -7.05
C GLN A 468 44.10 -9.52 -6.55
N ASP A 469 44.00 -10.48 -7.47
CA ASP A 469 44.83 -11.66 -7.67
C ASP A 469 44.39 -13.00 -7.08
N GLY A 470 44.33 -13.98 -7.99
CA GLY A 470 43.80 -15.30 -7.77
C GLY A 470 44.77 -16.21 -7.03
N ARG A 471 44.23 -16.92 -6.03
CA ARG A 471 44.57 -18.31 -5.69
C ARG A 471 43.65 -18.79 -4.56
N TRP A 472 42.80 -19.76 -4.88
CA TRP A 472 42.08 -20.54 -3.89
C TRP A 472 43.10 -21.39 -3.11
N GLY A 473 43.35 -21.02 -1.86
CA GLY A 473 44.11 -21.80 -0.90
C GLY A 473 43.23 -22.15 0.30
N GLU A 474 43.06 -23.44 0.55
CA GLU A 474 42.36 -24.00 1.71
C GLU A 474 43.06 -23.57 3.01
N SER A 475 42.50 -22.58 3.73
CA SER A 475 42.58 -22.44 5.19
C SER A 475 41.89 -21.15 5.65
N CYS A 476 40.56 -21.17 5.78
CA CYS A 476 39.77 -20.30 6.67
C CYS A 476 38.32 -20.82 6.72
N ARG A 477 38.04 -21.87 7.51
CA ARG A 477 36.67 -22.15 7.97
C ARG A 477 36.44 -21.31 9.23
N GLY A 478 35.77 -20.18 9.11
CA GLY A 478 35.32 -19.39 10.25
C GLY A 478 34.66 -18.05 9.85
N SER A 479 33.36 -17.95 10.10
CA SER A 479 32.52 -16.73 10.11
C SER A 479 32.14 -16.13 8.74
N LEU A 480 31.09 -16.66 8.11
CA LEU A 480 30.39 -16.04 6.98
C LEU A 480 29.07 -15.44 7.49
N LYS A 481 28.76 -14.18 7.13
CA LYS A 481 27.45 -13.55 7.34
C LYS A 481 26.80 -13.42 5.98
N SER A 482 25.62 -14.01 5.77
CA SER A 482 24.91 -13.89 4.51
C SER A 482 23.58 -13.16 4.67
N CYS A 483 23.19 -12.43 3.63
CA CYS A 483 21.85 -11.90 3.45
C CYS A 483 21.20 -12.64 2.28
N ASP A 484 20.04 -13.23 2.54
CA ASP A 484 19.23 -13.83 1.48
C ASP A 484 18.34 -12.73 0.90
N SER A 485 18.54 -12.42 -0.37
CA SER A 485 17.81 -11.36 -1.05
C SER A 485 17.57 -11.75 -2.50
N VAL A 486 16.40 -11.39 -3.02
CA VAL A 486 16.10 -11.47 -4.44
C VAL A 486 16.00 -10.07 -4.97
N LEU A 487 16.74 -9.79 -6.03
CA LEU A 487 16.66 -8.55 -6.76
C LEU A 487 16.03 -8.84 -8.11
N GLU A 488 14.81 -8.34 -8.31
CA GLU A 488 14.04 -8.49 -9.54
C GLU A 488 13.87 -7.11 -10.16
N VAL A 489 14.18 -6.96 -11.44
CA VAL A 489 13.91 -5.70 -12.16
C VAL A 489 13.03 -6.01 -13.37
N GLY A 490 11.74 -5.73 -13.25
CA GLY A 490 10.81 -5.78 -14.37
C GLY A 490 10.79 -4.44 -15.12
N TYR A 491 10.66 -4.45 -16.44
CA TYR A 491 10.52 -3.22 -17.23
C TYR A 491 9.13 -3.07 -17.77
N ILE A 492 8.72 -1.87 -18.14
CA ILE A 492 7.40 -1.69 -18.73
C ILE A 492 7.47 -2.05 -20.21
N GLY A 493 6.63 -3.00 -20.61
CA GLY A 493 6.29 -3.21 -22.01
C GLY A 493 4.92 -2.60 -22.25
N ALA A 494 4.81 -1.70 -23.23
CA ALA A 494 3.51 -1.16 -23.59
C ALA A 494 2.61 -2.25 -24.18
N GLY A 495 1.64 -2.72 -23.40
CA GLY A 495 0.44 -3.34 -23.94
C GLY A 495 -0.47 -2.23 -24.48
N ARG A 496 -0.37 -1.89 -25.77
CA ARG A 496 -1.42 -1.08 -26.40
C ARG A 496 -2.69 -1.91 -26.47
N LEU A 497 -3.83 -1.31 -26.11
CA LEU A 497 -5.14 -1.75 -26.56
C LEU A 497 -5.12 -1.76 -28.10
N GLY A 498 -4.81 -2.91 -28.69
CA GLY A 498 -4.72 -3.08 -30.15
C GLY A 498 -3.68 -4.09 -30.66
N ASP A 499 -2.71 -4.54 -29.86
CA ASP A 499 -1.72 -5.57 -30.28
C ASP A 499 -1.88 -6.89 -29.51
N VAL A 500 -3.13 -7.35 -29.37
CA VAL A 500 -3.51 -8.78 -29.27
C VAL A 500 -4.73 -9.02 -30.15
#